data_AF-A0A1I7XYH1-F1
#
_entry.id   AF-A0A1I7XYH1-F1
#
_cell.length_a   1.000
_cell.length_b   1.000
_cell.length_c   1.000
_cell.angle_alpha   90.00
_cell.angle_beta   90.00
_cell.angle_gamma   90.00
#
_symmetry.space_group_name_H-M   'P 1'
#
loop_
_entity.id
_entity.type
_entity.pdbx_description
1 polymer ?
#
loop_
_entity_poly.entity_id
_entity_poly.type
_entity_poly.pdbx_seq_one_letter_code
_entity_poly.pdbx_strand_id
1 'polypeptide(L)'
;MSRKFLFSTAGYGVVSLIASTLNKIVMTKFFFDYPIVIAMLQMAITLIAIELLRFTDKIKVMPYNFQRGRDMLVPSLLYALSAYFSLNSLEGITMPMFPSVKRFCPVAVLLFSHYVLRTQRPCNQMIASVSAVSIGSAMACFYEFSLDQWSLLYGIAAFGMQAASFVLIENLANQYSTLDLIYMNSFNCLVFFLLADLIQDELRDSFMYFITSSSTLFTVCLAALIIFGVLMHCFAIMCICKTNALMTTVVGNVRAALQTFVAYSISVYLFYDYAPTFLNFVGLVIAIAGAVFVVKLSRNSQFRQGVSLDRP
;
A
#
# COMPACT_ATOMS: atom_id res chain seq x y z
N MET A 1 -10.53 -20.11 10.64
CA MET A 1 -10.18 -18.73 10.28
C MET A 1 -10.62 -17.85 11.43
N SER A 2 -9.73 -17.13 12.10
CA SER A 2 -10.16 -16.19 13.14
C SER A 2 -10.97 -15.07 12.47
N ARG A 3 -12.16 -14.74 12.98
CA ARG A 3 -13.02 -13.64 12.47
C ARG A 3 -12.23 -12.32 12.29
N LYS A 4 -11.19 -12.13 13.11
CA LYS A 4 -10.25 -11.00 13.08
C LYS A 4 -9.35 -10.97 11.83
N PHE A 5 -8.93 -12.12 11.30
CA PHE A 5 -8.14 -12.24 10.06
C PHE A 5 -8.94 -11.74 8.86
N LEU A 6 -10.16 -12.27 8.69
CA LEU A 6 -11.01 -11.93 7.55
C LEU A 6 -11.38 -10.44 7.56
N PHE A 7 -11.68 -9.91 8.75
CA PHE A 7 -12.00 -8.49 8.92
C PHE A 7 -10.85 -7.57 8.49
N SER A 8 -9.61 -7.86 8.91
CA SER A 8 -8.46 -7.02 8.56
C SER A 8 -8.16 -7.06 7.06
N THR A 9 -8.21 -8.25 6.45
CA THR A 9 -7.88 -8.43 5.04
C THR A 9 -8.96 -7.85 4.12
N ALA A 10 -10.23 -8.10 4.41
CA ALA A 10 -11.35 -7.54 3.65
C ALA A 10 -11.44 -6.02 3.83
N GLY A 11 -11.25 -5.54 5.08
CA GLY A 11 -11.20 -4.12 5.39
C GLY A 11 -10.11 -3.40 4.60
N TYR A 12 -8.88 -3.94 4.61
CA TYR A 12 -7.78 -3.39 3.81
C TYR A 12 -8.12 -3.37 2.32
N GLY A 13 -8.64 -4.46 1.75
CA GLY A 13 -9.01 -4.52 0.34
C GLY A 13 -10.04 -3.45 -0.07
N VAL A 14 -11.14 -3.34 0.68
CA VAL A 14 -12.26 -2.43 0.38
C VAL A 14 -11.88 -0.97 0.62
N VAL A 15 -11.38 -0.64 1.82
CA VAL A 15 -11.02 0.74 2.17
C VAL A 15 -10.00 1.28 1.20
N SER A 16 -9.01 0.44 0.90
CA SER A 16 -7.93 0.89 0.08
C SER A 16 -8.47 1.09 -1.36
N LEU A 17 -9.39 0.26 -1.90
CA LEU A 17 -10.01 0.45 -3.24
C LEU A 17 -10.71 1.81 -3.35
N ILE A 18 -11.43 2.18 -2.30
CA ILE A 18 -12.13 3.46 -2.21
C ILE A 18 -11.10 4.59 -2.20
N ALA A 19 -10.08 4.50 -1.35
CA ALA A 19 -9.05 5.54 -1.23
C ALA A 19 -8.33 5.81 -2.55
N SER A 20 -7.95 4.79 -3.32
CA SER A 20 -7.27 5.02 -4.61
C SER A 20 -8.19 5.54 -5.71
N THR A 21 -9.46 5.17 -5.68
CA THR A 21 -10.47 5.72 -6.61
C THR A 21 -10.69 7.20 -6.31
N LEU A 22 -10.84 7.56 -5.04
CA LEU A 22 -10.92 8.96 -4.60
C LEU A 22 -9.64 9.73 -4.94
N ASN A 23 -8.47 9.12 -4.76
CA ASN A 23 -7.20 9.75 -5.12
C ASN A 23 -7.18 10.13 -6.60
N LYS A 24 -7.58 9.19 -7.47
CA LYS A 24 -7.66 9.43 -8.92
C LYS A 24 -8.66 10.55 -9.24
N ILE A 25 -9.84 10.56 -8.61
CA ILE A 25 -10.85 11.62 -8.81
C ILE A 25 -10.29 13.00 -8.40
N VAL A 26 -9.60 13.09 -7.26
CA VAL A 26 -9.01 14.35 -6.77
C VAL A 26 -7.95 14.86 -7.74
N MET A 27 -7.05 13.97 -8.21
CA MET A 27 -6.00 14.35 -9.15
C MET A 27 -6.56 14.71 -10.54
N THR A 28 -7.45 13.91 -11.12
CA THR A 28 -7.87 14.11 -12.53
C THR A 28 -9.05 15.07 -12.71
N LYS A 29 -9.99 15.09 -11.76
CA LYS A 29 -11.24 15.87 -11.90
C LYS A 29 -11.11 17.26 -11.29
N PHE A 30 -10.29 17.39 -10.24
CA PHE A 30 -10.03 18.67 -9.59
C PHE A 30 -8.63 19.21 -9.89
N PHE A 31 -7.76 18.48 -10.60
CA PHE A 31 -6.39 18.93 -10.92
C PHE A 31 -5.57 19.28 -9.66
N PHE A 32 -5.84 18.59 -8.56
CA PHE A 32 -5.08 18.72 -7.33
C PHE A 32 -3.98 17.66 -7.31
N ASP A 33 -2.82 18.01 -7.84
CA ASP A 33 -1.66 17.14 -8.03
C ASP A 33 -0.59 17.38 -6.95
N TYR A 34 -1.00 17.26 -5.69
CA TYR A 34 -0.12 17.41 -4.52
C TYR A 34 -0.16 16.17 -3.63
N PRO A 35 0.34 15.02 -4.13
CA PRO A 35 0.23 13.75 -3.44
C PRO A 35 1.05 13.66 -2.14
N ILE A 36 2.18 14.38 -2.02
CA ILE A 36 2.95 14.40 -0.77
C ILE A 36 2.16 15.11 0.31
N VAL A 37 1.50 16.22 -0.02
CA VAL A 37 0.62 16.93 0.93
C VAL A 37 -0.51 16.02 1.42
N ILE A 38 -1.13 15.25 0.53
CA ILE A 38 -2.16 14.27 0.92
C ILE A 38 -1.59 13.22 1.88
N ALA A 39 -0.41 12.68 1.60
CA ALA A 39 0.25 11.71 2.46
C ALA A 39 0.63 12.30 3.83
N MET A 40 1.12 13.55 3.87
CA MET A 40 1.40 14.29 5.11
C MET A 40 0.14 14.46 5.96
N LEU A 41 -0.96 14.91 5.37
CA LEU A 41 -2.23 15.09 6.07
C LEU A 41 -2.76 13.76 6.64
N GLN A 42 -2.64 12.67 5.88
CA GLN A 42 -3.02 11.33 6.35
C GLN A 42 -2.18 10.89 7.57
N MET A 43 -0.86 11.09 7.54
CA MET A 43 -0.01 10.74 8.69
C MET A 43 -0.29 11.64 9.90
N ALA A 44 -0.45 12.95 9.70
CA ALA A 44 -0.77 13.90 10.76
C ALA A 44 -2.12 13.60 11.44
N ILE A 45 -3.17 13.33 10.66
CA ILE A 45 -4.49 13.00 11.19
C ILE A 45 -4.48 11.65 11.92
N THR A 46 -3.68 10.68 11.45
CA THR A 46 -3.50 9.42 12.17
C THR A 46 -2.91 9.66 13.57
N LEU A 47 -1.88 10.50 13.67
CA LEU A 47 -1.26 10.86 14.96
C LEU A 47 -2.23 11.60 15.87
N ILE A 48 -2.91 12.63 15.35
CA ILE A 48 -3.90 13.40 16.10
C ILE A 48 -5.02 12.48 16.61
N ALA A 49 -5.54 11.58 15.77
CA ALA A 49 -6.58 10.64 16.16
C ALA A 49 -6.11 9.71 17.30
N ILE A 50 -4.89 9.18 17.23
CA ILE A 50 -4.33 8.31 18.26
C ILE A 50 -4.12 9.07 19.57
N GLU A 51 -3.58 10.29 19.53
CA GLU A 51 -3.40 11.10 20.74
C GLU A 51 -4.75 11.49 21.36
N LEU A 52 -5.76 11.86 20.56
CA LEU A 52 -7.12 12.12 21.07
C LEU A 52 -7.75 10.87 21.72
N LEU A 53 -7.57 9.69 21.12
CA LEU A 53 -8.02 8.43 21.69
C LEU A 53 -7.28 8.06 22.99
N ARG A 54 -6.02 8.47 23.10
CA ARG A 54 -5.21 8.32 24.31
C ARG A 54 -5.65 9.27 25.41
N PHE A 55 -5.91 10.55 25.10
CA PHE A 55 -6.43 11.53 26.06
C PHE A 55 -7.79 11.14 26.63
N THR A 56 -8.62 10.44 25.85
CA THR A 56 -9.94 9.96 26.29
C THR A 56 -9.89 8.65 27.09
N ASP A 57 -8.69 8.14 27.43
CA ASP A 57 -8.44 6.86 28.11
C ASP A 57 -9.08 5.62 27.45
N LYS A 58 -9.57 5.76 26.21
CA LYS A 58 -10.20 4.66 25.45
C LYS A 58 -9.16 3.66 24.95
N ILE A 59 -7.89 4.06 24.85
CA ILE A 59 -6.81 3.22 24.34
C ILE A 59 -5.54 3.43 25.17
N LYS A 60 -4.93 2.31 25.61
CA LYS A 60 -3.59 2.31 26.20
C LYS A 60 -2.54 2.23 25.08
N VAL A 61 -2.12 3.37 24.56
CA VAL A 61 -0.92 3.48 23.70
C VAL A 61 0.25 3.93 24.57
N MET A 62 1.39 3.28 24.44
CA MET A 62 2.56 3.69 25.19
C MET A 62 3.12 5.00 24.60
N PRO A 63 3.59 5.95 25.44
CA PRO A 63 4.18 7.19 24.95
C PRO A 63 5.33 6.90 23.98
N TYR A 64 5.53 7.80 23.00
CA TYR A 64 6.68 7.75 22.13
C TYR A 64 7.97 7.74 22.97
N ASN A 65 8.75 6.67 22.85
CA ASN A 65 10.09 6.61 23.41
C ASN A 65 11.08 6.62 22.25
N PHE A 66 12.10 7.46 22.33
CA PHE A 66 13.12 7.62 21.30
C PHE A 66 13.78 6.30 20.89
N GLN A 67 13.96 5.38 21.85
CA GLN A 67 14.51 4.06 21.58
C GLN A 67 13.60 3.22 20.67
N ARG A 68 12.28 3.26 20.89
CA ARG A 68 11.29 2.54 20.08
C ARG A 68 11.07 3.18 18.72
N GLY A 69 11.09 4.51 18.70
CA GLY A 69 11.07 5.30 17.47
C GLY A 69 12.23 4.94 16.55
N ARG A 70 13.43 4.74 17.13
CA ARG A 70 14.62 4.31 16.40
C ARG A 70 14.50 2.90 15.82
N ASP A 71 13.90 1.96 16.55
CA ASP A 71 13.67 0.60 16.03
C ASP A 71 12.74 0.61 14.80
N MET A 72 11.73 1.49 14.81
CA MET A 72 10.78 1.65 13.71
C MET A 72 11.27 2.57 12.58
N LEU A 73 12.38 3.30 12.78
CA LEU A 73 12.86 4.33 11.85
C LEU A 73 13.16 3.77 10.46
N VAL A 74 13.92 2.68 10.39
CA VAL A 74 14.30 2.04 9.11
C VAL A 74 13.07 1.53 8.35
N PRO A 75 12.15 0.73 8.94
CA PRO A 75 10.93 0.32 8.24
C PRO A 75 10.09 1.50 7.77
N SER A 76 9.93 2.55 8.58
CA SER A 76 9.14 3.73 8.22
C SER A 76 9.80 4.55 7.11
N LEU A 77 11.11 4.71 7.12
CA LEU A 77 11.87 5.36 6.05
C LEU A 77 11.64 4.62 4.73
N LEU A 78 11.80 3.29 4.72
CA LEU A 78 11.61 2.49 3.52
C LEU A 78 10.16 2.54 3.02
N TYR A 79 9.20 2.55 3.94
CA TYR A 79 7.79 2.75 3.58
C TYR A 79 7.55 4.11 2.93
N ALA A 80 8.04 5.19 3.55
CA ALA A 80 7.90 6.56 3.06
C ALA A 80 8.61 6.76 1.71
N LEU A 81 9.84 6.26 1.54
CA LEU A 81 10.56 6.30 0.27
C LEU A 81 9.82 5.51 -0.83
N SER A 82 9.28 4.34 -0.51
CA SER A 82 8.49 3.57 -1.49
C SER A 82 7.25 4.34 -1.95
N ALA A 83 6.61 5.08 -1.03
CA ALA A 83 5.50 5.96 -1.35
C ALA A 83 5.98 7.14 -2.20
N TYR A 84 7.05 7.82 -1.81
CA TYR A 84 7.66 8.93 -2.55
C TYR A 84 7.96 8.58 -4.01
N PHE A 85 8.68 7.47 -4.27
CA PHE A 85 8.95 7.00 -5.64
C PHE A 85 7.67 6.67 -6.40
N SER A 86 6.65 6.17 -5.71
CA SER A 86 5.35 5.88 -6.34
C SER A 86 4.58 7.14 -6.71
N LEU A 87 4.65 8.17 -5.88
CA LEU A 87 3.99 9.45 -6.14
C LEU A 87 4.69 10.18 -7.29
N ASN A 88 6.02 10.26 -7.26
CA ASN A 88 6.82 10.87 -8.33
C ASN A 88 6.65 10.14 -9.68
N SER A 89 6.38 8.82 -9.68
CA SER A 89 6.09 8.08 -10.91
C SER A 89 4.73 8.40 -11.55
N LEU A 90 3.86 9.08 -10.81
CA LEU A 90 2.51 9.49 -11.23
C LEU A 90 2.45 10.97 -11.65
N GLU A 91 3.40 11.80 -11.24
CA GLU A 91 3.49 13.20 -11.61
C GLU A 91 3.82 13.39 -13.11
N GLY A 92 3.15 14.36 -13.75
CA GLY A 92 3.35 14.66 -15.17
C GLY A 92 2.72 13.62 -16.10
N ILE A 93 3.55 12.79 -16.74
CA ILE A 93 3.10 11.68 -17.60
C ILE A 93 3.34 10.39 -16.84
N THR A 94 2.26 9.68 -16.47
CA THR A 94 2.34 8.42 -15.73
C THR A 94 3.30 7.47 -16.41
N MET A 95 4.34 7.04 -15.68
CA MET A 95 5.35 6.14 -16.21
C MET A 95 4.72 4.79 -16.62
N PRO A 96 4.75 4.38 -17.91
CA PRO A 96 3.87 3.34 -18.44
C PRO A 96 4.11 1.94 -17.86
N MET A 97 5.35 1.60 -17.52
CA MET A 97 5.70 0.27 -16.97
C MET A 97 5.71 0.22 -15.44
N PHE A 98 5.67 1.37 -14.76
CA PHE A 98 5.81 1.44 -13.31
C PHE A 98 4.70 0.65 -12.59
N PRO A 99 3.41 0.80 -12.96
CA PRO A 99 2.32 0.07 -12.31
C PRO A 99 2.45 -1.45 -12.43
N SER A 100 3.04 -1.95 -13.52
CA SER A 100 3.25 -3.38 -13.79
C SER A 100 4.45 -3.93 -13.04
N VAL A 101 5.58 -3.21 -13.06
CA VAL A 101 6.81 -3.58 -12.34
C VAL A 101 6.57 -3.64 -10.83
N LYS A 102 5.81 -2.68 -10.28
CA LYS A 102 5.50 -2.68 -8.84
C LYS A 102 4.74 -3.92 -8.37
N ARG A 103 4.09 -4.68 -9.27
CA ARG A 103 3.34 -5.90 -8.93
C ARG A 103 4.22 -7.10 -8.59
N PHE A 104 5.54 -7.00 -8.76
CA PHE A 104 6.47 -8.01 -8.26
C PHE A 104 6.79 -7.87 -6.76
N CYS A 105 6.18 -6.91 -6.06
CA CYS A 105 6.31 -6.73 -4.61
C CYS A 105 6.09 -8.03 -3.79
N PRO A 106 5.07 -8.89 -4.04
CA PRO A 106 4.90 -10.12 -3.26
C PRO A 106 6.05 -11.11 -3.40
N VAL A 107 6.69 -11.17 -4.59
CA VAL A 107 7.88 -12.00 -4.80
C VAL A 107 9.05 -11.47 -3.98
N ALA A 108 9.25 -10.16 -3.98
CA ALA A 108 10.29 -9.52 -3.17
C ALA A 108 10.05 -9.74 -1.66
N VAL A 109 8.79 -9.66 -1.20
CA VAL A 109 8.45 -9.98 0.19
C VAL A 109 8.78 -11.43 0.52
N LEU A 110 8.43 -12.38 -0.35
CA LEU A 110 8.73 -13.80 -0.11
C LEU A 110 10.24 -14.05 0.07
N LEU A 111 11.07 -13.38 -0.74
CA LEU A 111 12.53 -13.44 -0.64
C LEU A 111 13.03 -12.78 0.65
N PHE A 112 12.62 -11.55 0.94
CA PHE A 112 13.06 -10.84 2.14
C PHE A 112 12.59 -11.50 3.43
N SER A 113 11.38 -12.08 3.45
CA SER A 113 10.91 -12.84 4.60
C SER A 113 11.83 -14.02 4.92
N HIS A 114 12.31 -14.74 3.90
CA HIS A 114 13.27 -15.83 4.11
C HIS A 114 14.59 -15.34 4.73
N TYR A 115 15.14 -14.23 4.22
CA TYR A 115 16.42 -13.69 4.70
C TYR A 115 16.34 -13.02 6.08
N VAL A 116 15.29 -12.23 6.33
CA VAL A 116 15.16 -11.40 7.55
C VAL A 116 14.54 -12.18 8.70
N LEU A 117 13.39 -12.83 8.47
CA LEU A 117 12.67 -13.59 9.49
C LEU A 117 13.28 -14.99 9.70
N ARG A 118 14.30 -15.37 8.91
CA ARG A 118 14.97 -16.69 8.93
C ARG A 118 13.98 -17.85 8.85
N THR A 119 12.89 -17.67 8.09
CA THR A 119 11.90 -18.71 7.89
C THR A 119 12.45 -19.84 7.01
N GLN A 120 11.85 -21.03 7.09
CA GLN A 120 12.22 -22.14 6.20
C GLN A 120 12.03 -21.75 4.74
N ARG A 121 12.78 -22.41 3.84
CA ARG A 121 12.68 -22.15 2.41
C ARG A 121 11.23 -22.33 1.94
N PRO A 122 10.68 -21.37 1.18
CA PRO A 122 9.32 -21.49 0.67
C PRO A 122 9.23 -22.68 -0.28
N CYS A 123 8.13 -23.43 -0.20
CA CYS A 123 7.87 -24.53 -1.13
C CYS A 123 7.76 -23.99 -2.57
N ASN A 124 8.21 -24.78 -3.54
CA ASN A 124 8.07 -24.47 -4.97
C ASN A 124 6.62 -24.11 -5.36
N GLN A 125 5.62 -24.74 -4.72
CA GLN A 125 4.20 -24.41 -4.94
C GLN A 125 3.83 -22.99 -4.48
N MET A 126 4.41 -22.54 -3.36
CA MET A 126 4.20 -21.18 -2.85
C MET A 126 4.88 -20.16 -3.75
N ILE A 127 6.12 -20.42 -4.19
CA ILE A 127 6.84 -19.57 -5.14
C ILE A 127 6.04 -19.44 -6.44
N ALA A 128 5.58 -20.55 -7.01
CA ALA A 128 4.78 -20.56 -8.23
C ALA A 128 3.44 -19.81 -8.09
N SER A 129 2.78 -19.93 -6.93
CA SER A 129 1.51 -19.23 -6.69
C SER A 129 1.73 -17.72 -6.51
N VAL A 130 2.77 -17.30 -5.80
CA VAL A 130 3.12 -15.88 -5.59
C VAL A 130 3.59 -15.23 -6.90
N SER A 131 4.37 -15.95 -7.71
CA SER A 131 4.77 -15.47 -9.04
C SER A 131 3.56 -15.37 -9.97
N ALA A 132 2.62 -16.33 -9.94
CA ALA A 132 1.38 -16.26 -10.69
C ALA A 132 0.54 -15.02 -10.29
N VAL A 133 0.40 -14.71 -9.00
CA VAL A 133 -0.27 -13.48 -8.53
C VAL A 133 0.40 -12.24 -9.10
N SER A 134 1.74 -12.19 -9.08
CA SER A 134 2.50 -11.02 -9.53
C SER A 134 2.42 -10.83 -11.04
N ILE A 135 2.58 -11.90 -11.81
CA ILE A 135 2.47 -11.89 -13.28
C ILE A 135 1.03 -11.56 -13.69
N GLY A 136 0.02 -12.20 -13.10
CA GLY A 136 -1.39 -11.92 -13.39
C GLY A 136 -1.75 -10.46 -13.09
N SER A 137 -1.31 -9.93 -11.94
CA SER A 137 -1.55 -8.53 -11.60
C SER A 137 -0.79 -7.56 -12.50
N ALA A 138 0.41 -7.91 -12.98
CA ALA A 138 1.15 -7.10 -13.94
C ALA A 138 0.45 -7.10 -15.31
N MET A 139 -0.01 -8.26 -15.79
CA MET A 139 -0.81 -8.39 -17.02
C MET A 139 -2.11 -7.60 -16.93
N ALA A 140 -2.77 -7.58 -15.78
CA ALA A 140 -3.99 -6.80 -15.54
C ALA A 140 -3.77 -5.27 -15.65
N CYS A 141 -2.54 -4.82 -15.41
CA CYS A 141 -2.17 -3.40 -15.50
C CYS A 141 -1.52 -3.04 -16.84
N PHE A 142 -1.29 -4.02 -17.71
CA PHE A 142 -0.53 -3.84 -18.93
C PHE A 142 -1.42 -3.30 -20.04
N TYR A 143 -1.19 -2.06 -20.45
CA TYR A 143 -1.94 -1.43 -21.53
C TYR A 143 -1.09 -1.25 -22.79
N GLU A 144 0.05 -0.58 -22.66
CA GLU A 144 0.97 -0.34 -23.77
C GLU A 144 2.40 -0.70 -23.35
N PHE A 145 3.13 -1.34 -24.26
CA PHE A 145 4.53 -1.67 -24.04
C PHE A 145 5.41 -0.47 -24.39
N SER A 146 5.87 0.25 -23.38
CA SER A 146 6.87 1.30 -23.53
C SER A 146 7.96 1.10 -22.48
N LEU A 147 9.12 0.61 -22.93
CA LEU A 147 10.27 0.36 -22.06
C LEU A 147 11.01 1.66 -21.79
N ASP A 148 10.56 2.38 -20.76
CA ASP A 148 11.31 3.47 -20.17
C ASP A 148 12.18 2.96 -19.00
N GLN A 149 13.47 3.28 -19.05
CA GLN A 149 14.44 2.86 -18.03
C GLN A 149 14.14 3.46 -16.67
N TRP A 150 13.67 4.72 -16.63
CA TRP A 150 13.32 5.39 -15.38
C TRP A 150 12.10 4.75 -14.73
N SER A 151 11.07 4.44 -15.52
CA SER A 151 9.91 3.67 -15.09
C SER A 151 10.28 2.34 -14.41
N LEU A 152 11.25 1.61 -14.98
CA LEU A 152 11.74 0.35 -14.42
C LEU A 152 12.51 0.58 -13.10
N LEU A 153 13.44 1.54 -13.07
CA LEU A 153 14.25 1.84 -11.88
C LEU A 153 13.38 2.29 -10.70
N TYR A 154 12.44 3.22 -10.93
CA TYR A 154 11.48 3.65 -9.93
C TYR A 154 10.60 2.49 -9.46
N GLY A 155 10.16 1.64 -10.38
CA GLY A 155 9.37 0.45 -10.06
C GLY A 155 10.11 -0.51 -9.14
N ILE A 156 11.36 -0.84 -9.46
CA ILE A 156 12.23 -1.75 -8.69
C ILE A 156 12.55 -1.15 -7.31
N ALA A 157 12.93 0.12 -7.25
CA ALA A 157 13.17 0.81 -6.00
C ALA A 157 11.92 0.82 -5.12
N ALA A 158 10.76 1.19 -5.68
CA ALA A 158 9.51 1.28 -4.94
C ALA A 158 9.06 -0.08 -4.38
N PHE A 159 9.01 -1.15 -5.20
CA PHE A 159 8.58 -2.45 -4.67
C PHE A 159 9.62 -3.06 -3.73
N GLY A 160 10.91 -2.82 -3.96
CA GLY A 160 11.99 -3.32 -3.10
C GLY A 160 11.93 -2.70 -1.70
N MET A 161 11.85 -1.37 -1.64
CA MET A 161 11.70 -0.64 -0.37
C MET A 161 10.39 -0.99 0.33
N GLN A 162 9.28 -1.09 -0.42
CA GLN A 162 8.00 -1.51 0.14
C GLN A 162 8.08 -2.92 0.74
N ALA A 163 8.63 -3.88 0.01
CA ALA A 163 8.77 -5.24 0.49
C ALA A 163 9.64 -5.33 1.76
N ALA A 164 10.78 -4.63 1.77
CA ALA A 164 11.65 -4.57 2.95
C ALA A 164 10.94 -3.93 4.15
N SER A 165 10.20 -2.83 3.94
CA SER A 165 9.43 -2.18 5.01
C SER A 165 8.40 -3.11 5.65
N PHE A 166 7.65 -3.87 4.84
CA PHE A 166 6.59 -4.74 5.35
C PHE A 166 7.16 -5.91 6.15
N VAL A 167 8.26 -6.50 5.68
CA VAL A 167 8.94 -7.61 6.39
C VAL A 167 9.53 -7.14 7.72
N LEU A 168 10.10 -5.93 7.76
CA LEU A 168 10.62 -5.36 9.01
C LEU A 168 9.50 -5.01 10.00
N ILE A 169 8.37 -4.46 9.52
CA ILE A 169 7.18 -4.23 10.36
C ILE A 169 6.62 -5.55 10.89
N GLU A 170 6.58 -6.60 10.06
CA GLU A 170 6.16 -7.96 10.49
C GLU A 170 7.04 -8.50 11.62
N ASN A 171 8.36 -8.29 11.53
CA ASN A 171 9.30 -8.67 12.57
C ASN A 171 9.04 -7.91 13.89
N LEU A 172 8.84 -6.59 13.81
CA LEU A 172 8.56 -5.73 14.97
C LEU A 172 7.18 -5.99 15.59
N ALA A 173 6.22 -6.53 14.83
CA ALA A 173 4.92 -6.93 15.34
C ALA A 173 4.98 -8.07 16.38
N ASN A 174 6.13 -8.73 16.56
CA ASN A 174 6.34 -9.67 17.66
C ASN A 174 6.60 -8.96 19.00
N GLN A 175 7.12 -7.74 18.97
CA GLN A 175 7.64 -7.04 20.14
C GLN A 175 6.71 -5.90 20.58
N TYR A 176 5.99 -5.29 19.63
CA TYR A 176 5.18 -4.11 19.85
C TYR A 176 3.70 -4.37 19.51
N SER A 177 2.80 -3.63 20.16
CA SER A 177 1.38 -3.71 19.82
C SER A 177 1.11 -3.08 18.45
N THR A 178 0.03 -3.51 17.78
CA THR A 178 -0.34 -2.98 16.46
C THR A 178 -0.55 -1.47 16.48
N LEU A 179 -1.11 -0.92 17.56
CA LEU A 179 -1.36 0.52 17.68
C LEU A 179 -0.06 1.29 17.90
N ASP A 180 0.88 0.74 18.69
CA ASP A 180 2.21 1.34 18.86
C ASP A 180 2.95 1.40 17.51
N LEU A 181 2.86 0.34 16.69
CA LEU A 181 3.47 0.31 15.37
C LEU A 181 2.84 1.33 14.40
N ILE A 182 1.51 1.48 14.40
CA ILE A 182 0.84 2.51 13.59
C ILE A 182 1.34 3.90 14.02
N TYR A 183 1.33 4.18 15.31
CA TYR A 183 1.74 5.47 15.85
C TYR A 183 3.21 5.80 15.52
N MET A 184 4.15 4.89 15.80
CA MET A 184 5.56 5.09 15.48
C MET A 184 5.80 5.22 13.99
N ASN A 185 5.09 4.43 13.17
CA ASN A 185 5.23 4.50 11.73
C ASN A 185 4.72 5.81 11.16
N SER A 186 3.53 6.25 11.58
CA SER A 186 2.96 7.52 11.12
C SER A 186 3.83 8.70 11.55
N PHE A 187 4.40 8.68 12.76
CA PHE A 187 5.31 9.73 13.23
C PHE A 187 6.56 9.82 12.37
N ASN A 188 7.27 8.70 12.18
CA ASN A 188 8.48 8.68 11.37
C ASN A 188 8.20 9.03 9.90
N CYS A 189 7.11 8.51 9.31
CA CYS A 189 6.73 8.84 7.94
C CYS A 189 6.41 10.33 7.77
N LEU A 190 5.73 10.94 8.75
CA LEU A 190 5.43 12.37 8.72
C LEU A 190 6.71 13.21 8.66
N VAL A 191 7.72 12.88 9.46
CA VAL A 191 9.03 13.56 9.42
C VAL A 191 9.66 13.44 8.04
N PHE A 192 9.62 12.26 7.41
CA PHE A 192 10.17 12.08 6.07
C PHE A 192 9.39 12.83 4.99
N PHE A 193 8.07 12.85 5.05
CA PHE A 193 7.27 13.61 4.08
C PHE A 193 7.45 15.12 4.24
N LEU A 194 7.63 15.63 5.48
CA LEU A 194 8.00 17.03 5.70
C LEU A 194 9.37 17.36 5.08
N LEU A 195 10.35 16.47 5.20
CA LEU A 195 11.65 16.65 4.55
C LEU A 195 11.55 16.60 3.02
N ALA A 196 10.69 15.74 2.46
CA ALA A 196 10.44 15.68 1.03
C ALA A 196 9.76 16.96 0.52
N ASP A 197 8.81 17.50 1.29
CA ASP A 197 8.10 18.75 0.99
C ASP A 197 9.06 19.95 0.96
N LEU A 198 10.10 20.01 1.81
CA LEU A 198 11.13 21.05 1.74
C LEU A 198 11.89 21.09 0.41
N ILE A 199 11.84 20.02 -0.40
CA ILE A 199 12.50 19.93 -1.70
C ILE A 199 11.53 20.23 -2.84
N GLN A 200 10.28 19.76 -2.73
CA GLN A 200 9.27 19.91 -3.79
C GLN A 200 8.39 21.17 -3.65
N ASP A 201 8.33 21.78 -2.47
CA ASP A 201 7.46 22.93 -2.14
C ASP A 201 5.95 22.70 -2.38
N GLU A 202 5.48 21.43 -2.41
CA GLU A 202 4.07 21.09 -2.68
C GLU A 202 3.11 21.73 -1.68
N LEU A 203 3.48 21.85 -0.39
CA LEU A 203 2.63 22.42 0.65
C LEU A 203 2.27 23.88 0.35
N ARG A 204 3.24 24.65 -0.13
CA ARG A 204 3.03 26.05 -0.50
C ARG A 204 2.06 26.17 -1.68
N ASP A 205 2.27 25.36 -2.70
CA ASP A 205 1.47 25.40 -3.94
C ASP A 205 0.05 24.87 -3.69
N SER A 206 -0.09 23.80 -2.91
CA SER A 206 -1.36 23.25 -2.45
C SER A 206 -2.18 24.28 -1.66
N PHE A 207 -1.54 25.06 -0.79
CA PHE A 207 -2.20 26.12 -0.06
C PHE A 207 -2.71 27.25 -0.98
N MET A 208 -1.89 27.64 -1.98
CA MET A 208 -2.31 28.62 -2.99
C MET A 208 -3.48 28.12 -3.84
N TYR A 209 -3.47 26.84 -4.23
CA TYR A 209 -4.59 26.21 -4.91
C TYR A 209 -5.87 26.28 -4.06
N PHE A 210 -5.77 25.98 -2.75
CA PHE A 210 -6.92 25.98 -1.85
C PHE A 210 -7.56 27.37 -1.71
N ILE A 211 -6.75 28.43 -1.69
CA ILE A 211 -7.26 29.81 -1.65
C ILE A 211 -7.97 30.20 -2.95
N THR A 212 -7.46 29.74 -4.09
CA THR A 212 -7.88 30.23 -5.41
C THR A 212 -9.06 29.45 -6.01
N SER A 213 -9.12 28.14 -5.78
CA SER A 213 -9.94 27.21 -6.59
C SER A 213 -10.81 26.25 -5.75
N SER A 214 -10.97 26.49 -4.44
CA SER A 214 -11.70 25.56 -3.57
C SER A 214 -13.22 25.60 -3.81
N SER A 215 -13.73 24.51 -4.37
CA SER A 215 -15.17 24.23 -4.44
C SER A 215 -15.62 23.32 -3.29
N THR A 216 -16.87 23.43 -2.86
CA THR A 216 -17.39 22.58 -1.77
C THR A 216 -17.27 21.08 -2.09
N LEU A 217 -17.49 20.68 -3.34
CA LEU A 217 -17.33 19.29 -3.78
C LEU A 217 -15.88 18.83 -3.68
N PHE A 218 -14.92 19.68 -4.06
CA PHE A 218 -13.50 19.40 -3.90
C PHE A 218 -13.16 19.15 -2.42
N THR A 219 -13.60 20.03 -1.51
CA THR A 219 -13.32 19.88 -0.07
C THR A 219 -13.90 18.58 0.49
N VAL A 220 -15.13 18.20 0.10
CA VAL A 220 -15.75 16.94 0.53
C VAL A 220 -14.99 15.73 -0.01
N CYS A 221 -14.61 15.74 -1.29
CA CYS A 221 -13.81 14.66 -1.89
C CYS A 221 -12.42 14.55 -1.26
N LEU A 222 -11.75 15.68 -0.98
CA LEU A 222 -10.44 15.72 -0.33
C LEU A 222 -10.53 15.21 1.12
N ALA A 223 -11.54 15.64 1.88
CA ALA A 223 -11.76 15.15 3.24
C ALA A 223 -12.02 13.64 3.26
N ALA A 224 -12.84 13.13 2.34
CA ALA A 224 -13.08 11.70 2.18
C ALA A 224 -11.80 10.94 1.82
N LEU A 225 -11.00 11.45 0.87
CA LEU A 225 -9.72 10.86 0.49
C LEU A 225 -8.76 10.76 1.69
N ILE A 226 -8.67 11.81 2.49
CA ILE A 226 -7.84 11.84 3.70
C ILE A 226 -8.33 10.78 4.70
N ILE A 227 -9.63 10.71 4.99
CA ILE A 227 -10.20 9.73 5.92
C ILE A 227 -9.95 8.30 5.44
N PHE A 228 -10.25 8.00 4.17
CA PHE A 228 -10.02 6.66 3.62
C PHE A 228 -8.53 6.32 3.49
N GLY A 229 -7.66 7.32 3.33
CA GLY A 229 -6.21 7.16 3.37
C GLY A 229 -5.68 6.80 4.76
N VAL A 230 -6.16 7.48 5.80
CA VAL A 230 -5.89 7.13 7.21
C VAL A 230 -6.35 5.70 7.50
N LEU A 231 -7.58 5.36 7.11
CA LEU A 231 -8.10 4.01 7.27
C LEU A 231 -7.26 2.98 6.49
N MET A 232 -6.86 3.29 5.25
CA MET A 232 -5.98 2.44 4.45
C MET A 232 -4.69 2.15 5.22
N HIS A 233 -4.05 3.19 5.76
CA HIS A 233 -2.78 3.07 6.48
C HIS A 233 -2.93 2.16 7.72
N CYS A 234 -3.95 2.41 8.53
CA CYS A 234 -4.26 1.59 9.71
C CYS A 234 -4.53 0.14 9.33
N PHE A 235 -5.40 -0.12 8.34
CA PHE A 235 -5.72 -1.47 7.90
C PHE A 235 -4.52 -2.20 7.28
N ALA A 236 -3.60 -1.47 6.62
CA ALA A 236 -2.38 -2.07 6.08
C ALA A 236 -1.48 -2.63 7.20
N ILE A 237 -1.17 -1.83 8.22
CA ILE A 237 -0.34 -2.28 9.35
C ILE A 237 -1.07 -3.35 10.17
N MET A 238 -2.38 -3.21 10.38
CA MET A 238 -3.19 -4.25 11.02
C MET A 238 -3.14 -5.58 10.24
N CYS A 239 -3.20 -5.52 8.91
CA CYS A 239 -3.12 -6.70 8.06
C CYS A 239 -1.75 -7.39 8.19
N ILE A 240 -0.66 -6.61 8.19
CA ILE A 240 0.69 -7.15 8.40
C ILE A 240 0.79 -7.83 9.77
N CYS A 241 0.30 -7.18 10.83
CA CYS A 241 0.38 -7.70 12.20
C CYS A 241 -0.49 -8.94 12.45
N LYS A 242 -1.64 -9.07 11.75
CA LYS A 242 -2.60 -10.16 11.96
C LYS A 242 -2.48 -11.31 10.98
N THR A 243 -1.82 -11.08 9.84
CA THR A 243 -1.70 -12.06 8.77
C THR A 243 -0.24 -12.41 8.56
N ASN A 244 0.47 -11.67 7.70
CA ASN A 244 1.92 -11.50 7.52
C ASN A 244 2.13 -10.51 6.34
N ALA A 245 3.36 -10.07 6.07
CA ALA A 245 3.68 -9.16 4.97
C ALA A 245 3.28 -9.73 3.61
N LEU A 246 3.49 -11.03 3.40
CA LEU A 246 3.18 -11.71 2.13
C LEU A 246 1.69 -11.62 1.79
N MET A 247 0.82 -11.92 2.75
CA MET A 247 -0.63 -11.87 2.53
C MET A 247 -1.11 -10.45 2.25
N THR A 248 -0.52 -9.45 2.92
CA THR A 248 -0.85 -8.03 2.71
C THR A 248 -0.52 -7.59 1.29
N THR A 249 0.63 -8.00 0.74
CA THR A 249 1.02 -7.66 -0.63
C THR A 249 0.23 -8.43 -1.69
N VAL A 250 -0.10 -9.70 -1.45
CA VAL A 250 -1.00 -10.49 -2.33
C VAL A 250 -2.37 -9.83 -2.44
N VAL A 251 -2.96 -9.42 -1.31
CA VAL A 251 -4.26 -8.71 -1.28
C VAL A 251 -4.15 -7.36 -1.97
N GLY A 252 -3.03 -6.64 -1.77
CA GLY A 252 -2.74 -5.39 -2.48
C GLY A 252 -2.70 -5.54 -4.00
N ASN A 253 -2.09 -6.63 -4.50
CA ASN A 253 -2.03 -6.93 -5.93
C ASN A 253 -3.39 -7.30 -6.51
N VAL A 254 -4.15 -8.18 -5.86
CA VAL A 254 -5.51 -8.55 -6.31
C VAL A 254 -6.39 -7.32 -6.38
N ARG A 255 -6.35 -6.49 -5.34
CA ARG A 255 -7.04 -5.21 -5.32
C ARG A 255 -6.62 -4.32 -6.49
N ALA A 256 -5.33 -4.26 -6.84
CA ALA A 256 -4.85 -3.35 -7.87
C ALA A 256 -5.29 -3.82 -9.25
N ALA A 257 -5.24 -5.13 -9.51
CA ALA A 257 -5.80 -5.73 -10.70
C ALA A 257 -7.30 -5.43 -10.83
N LEU A 258 -8.07 -5.59 -9.75
CA LEU A 258 -9.49 -5.25 -9.71
C LEU A 258 -9.73 -3.75 -9.98
N GLN A 259 -8.96 -2.87 -9.34
CA GLN A 259 -9.08 -1.43 -9.51
C GLN A 259 -8.84 -1.02 -10.96
N THR A 260 -7.77 -1.52 -11.58
CA THR A 260 -7.44 -1.19 -12.98
C THR A 260 -8.51 -1.70 -13.93
N PHE A 261 -9.01 -2.92 -13.71
CA PHE A 261 -10.11 -3.47 -14.50
C PHE A 261 -11.37 -2.61 -14.39
N VAL A 262 -11.80 -2.27 -13.17
CA VAL A 262 -12.95 -1.38 -12.93
C VAL A 262 -12.74 -0.01 -13.57
N ALA A 263 -11.54 0.55 -13.46
CA ALA A 263 -11.21 1.85 -14.05
C ALA A 263 -11.34 1.82 -15.58
N TYR A 264 -10.83 0.79 -16.26
CA TYR A 264 -10.98 0.66 -17.71
C TYR A 264 -12.44 0.43 -18.11
N SER A 265 -13.19 -0.40 -17.40
CA SER A 265 -14.63 -0.58 -17.67
C SER A 265 -15.42 0.72 -17.55
N ILE A 266 -15.12 1.53 -16.54
CA ILE A 266 -15.74 2.86 -16.36
C ILE A 266 -15.30 3.83 -17.46
N SER A 267 -14.01 3.79 -17.86
CA SER A 267 -13.50 4.63 -18.94
C SER A 267 -14.20 4.38 -20.28
N VAL A 268 -14.53 3.13 -20.61
CA VAL A 268 -15.34 2.83 -21.81
C VAL A 268 -16.69 3.54 -21.76
N TYR A 269 -17.36 3.51 -20.61
CA TYR A 269 -18.70 4.08 -20.48
C TYR A 269 -18.71 5.62 -20.48
N LEU A 270 -17.69 6.24 -19.88
CA LEU A 270 -17.61 7.71 -19.73
C LEU A 270 -16.93 8.41 -20.90
N PHE A 271 -15.84 7.84 -21.41
CA PHE A 271 -14.93 8.51 -22.35
C PHE A 271 -14.81 7.79 -23.70
N TYR A 272 -15.30 6.55 -23.83
CA TYR A 272 -15.18 5.73 -25.05
C TYR A 272 -13.73 5.45 -25.54
N ASP A 273 -12.69 5.86 -24.79
CA ASP A 273 -11.31 5.85 -25.27
C ASP A 273 -10.52 4.56 -24.96
N TYR A 274 -10.74 3.93 -23.80
CA TYR A 274 -9.88 2.85 -23.30
C TYR A 274 -10.68 1.62 -22.91
N ALA A 275 -10.66 0.58 -23.74
CA ALA A 275 -11.32 -0.70 -23.47
C ALA A 275 -10.42 -1.69 -22.72
N PRO A 276 -10.96 -2.45 -21.75
CA PRO A 276 -10.21 -3.53 -21.13
C PRO A 276 -9.87 -4.59 -22.18
N THR A 277 -8.58 -4.86 -22.37
CA THR A 277 -8.11 -5.88 -23.30
C THR A 277 -8.37 -7.29 -22.75
N PHE A 278 -8.36 -8.30 -23.64
CA PHE A 278 -8.43 -9.70 -23.23
C PHE A 278 -7.31 -10.06 -22.24
N LEU A 279 -6.12 -9.48 -22.42
CA LEU A 279 -4.98 -9.64 -21.53
C LEU A 279 -5.30 -9.18 -20.10
N ASN A 280 -6.00 -8.05 -19.96
CA ASN A 280 -6.36 -7.50 -18.66
C ASN A 280 -7.31 -8.43 -17.90
N PHE A 281 -8.28 -9.01 -18.60
CA PHE A 281 -9.22 -9.97 -18.02
C PHE A 281 -8.51 -11.27 -17.60
N VAL A 282 -7.68 -11.83 -18.47
CA VAL A 282 -6.88 -13.04 -18.16
C VAL A 282 -5.96 -12.77 -16.97
N GLY A 283 -5.27 -11.63 -16.95
CA GLY A 283 -4.42 -11.22 -15.84
C GLY A 283 -5.17 -11.15 -14.50
N LEU A 284 -6.38 -10.57 -14.50
CA LEU A 284 -7.24 -10.51 -13.32
C LEU A 284 -7.61 -11.91 -12.81
N VAL A 285 -8.02 -12.82 -13.70
CA VAL A 285 -8.38 -14.20 -13.33
C VAL A 285 -7.18 -14.94 -12.75
N ILE A 286 -6.01 -14.82 -13.36
CA ILE A 286 -4.75 -15.42 -12.87
C ILE A 286 -4.40 -14.87 -11.49
N ALA A 287 -4.50 -13.54 -11.28
CA ALA A 287 -4.21 -12.91 -10.00
C ALA A 287 -5.12 -13.43 -8.87
N ILE A 288 -6.43 -13.54 -9.14
CA ILE A 288 -7.41 -14.05 -8.17
C ILE A 288 -7.17 -15.53 -7.90
N ALA A 289 -6.99 -16.35 -8.94
CA ALA A 289 -6.75 -17.78 -8.80
C ALA A 289 -5.46 -18.04 -7.99
N GLY A 290 -4.37 -17.36 -8.33
CA GLY A 290 -3.10 -17.43 -7.61
C GLY A 290 -3.25 -17.05 -6.14
N ALA A 291 -4.00 -15.98 -5.84
CA ALA A 291 -4.21 -15.55 -4.46
C ALA A 291 -4.99 -16.58 -3.64
N VAL A 292 -6.00 -17.23 -4.24
CA VAL A 292 -6.74 -18.33 -3.61
C VAL A 292 -5.81 -19.52 -3.34
N PHE A 293 -4.91 -19.86 -4.26
CA PHE A 293 -3.91 -20.90 -4.04
C PHE A 293 -2.93 -20.54 -2.92
N VAL A 294 -2.43 -19.29 -2.87
CA VAL A 294 -1.58 -18.82 -1.75
C VAL A 294 -2.30 -18.99 -0.42
N VAL A 295 -3.56 -18.54 -0.29
CA VAL A 295 -4.36 -18.70 0.95
C VAL A 295 -4.51 -20.18 1.33
N LYS A 296 -4.77 -21.06 0.35
CA LYS A 296 -4.89 -22.50 0.60
C LYS A 296 -3.56 -23.11 1.07
N LEU A 297 -2.45 -22.75 0.44
CA LEU A 297 -1.12 -23.23 0.82
C LEU A 297 -0.72 -22.75 2.22
N SER A 298 -0.98 -21.48 2.53
CA SER A 298 -0.74 -20.91 3.87
C SER A 298 -1.58 -21.59 4.96
N ARG A 299 -2.73 -22.20 4.62
CA ARG A 299 -3.60 -22.92 5.56
C ARG A 299 -3.10 -24.34 5.87
N ASN A 300 -2.46 -25.01 4.92
CA ASN A 300 -2.02 -26.40 5.07
C ASN A 300 -0.78 -26.50 5.98
N SER A 301 -0.89 -27.30 7.04
CA SER A 301 0.11 -27.47 8.09
C SER A 301 1.47 -27.99 7.60
N GLN A 302 1.51 -28.73 6.49
CA GLN A 302 2.78 -29.17 5.88
C GLN A 302 3.59 -28.03 5.24
N PHE A 303 2.96 -26.89 4.93
CA PHE A 303 3.62 -25.69 4.37
C PHE A 303 3.74 -24.54 5.39
N ARG A 304 3.26 -24.73 6.63
CA ARG A 304 3.34 -23.75 7.72
C ARG A 304 4.76 -23.46 8.21
N GLN A 305 5.71 -24.34 7.96
CA GLN A 305 7.07 -24.18 8.47
C GLN A 305 7.84 -23.00 7.81
N GLY A 306 7.37 -22.48 6.68
CA GLY A 306 7.99 -21.32 5.99
C GLY A 306 7.33 -19.96 6.24
N VAL A 307 6.17 -19.91 6.89
CA VAL A 307 5.42 -18.67 7.13
C VAL A 307 4.82 -18.77 8.53
N SER A 308 5.47 -18.15 9.51
CA SER A 308 5.06 -18.13 10.92
C SER A 308 3.63 -17.62 11.06
N LEU A 309 2.67 -18.54 11.21
CA LEU A 309 1.25 -18.25 11.41
C LEU A 309 0.77 -18.63 12.81
N ASP A 310 1.65 -19.09 13.68
CA ASP A 310 1.35 -19.26 15.10
C ASP A 310 1.88 -18.04 15.86
N ARG A 311 0.99 -17.07 16.09
CA ARG A 311 1.10 -16.18 17.24
C ARG A 311 -0.19 -16.34 18.07
N PRO A 312 -0.09 -16.46 19.40
CA PRO A 312 -1.24 -16.61 20.28
C PRO A 312 -2.24 -15.45 20.18
#